data_AF-A0A3S3S4R3-F1
#
_entry.id   AF-A0A3S3S4R3-F1
#
_cell.length_a   1.000
_cell.length_b   1.000
_cell.length_c   1.000
_cell.angle_alpha   90.00
_cell.angle_beta   90.00
_cell.angle_gamma   90.00
#
_symmetry.space_group_name_H-M   'P 1'
#
loop_
_entity.id
_entity.type
_entity.pdbx_description
1 polymer ?
#
loop_
_entity_poly.entity_id
_entity_poly.type
_entity_poly.pdbx_seq_one_letter_code
_entity_poly.pdbx_strand_id
1 'polypeptide(L)'
;MQSNGVIILNDVSSEGMRALIEYTYTSRVTLSLTNIENVLSAASHLQFLDVIEACSSYLEEQMNIDNCVDVATIAETYSLNSLKKKLLF
;
A
#
# COMPACT_ATOMS: atom_id res chain seq x y z
N MET A 1 15.26 15.49 27.15
CA MET A 1 14.21 16.49 26.87
C MET A 1 13.59 16.10 25.53
N GLN A 2 12.38 15.54 25.55
CA GLN A 2 11.64 15.18 24.33
C GLN A 2 11.06 16.47 23.75
N SER A 3 11.49 16.85 22.55
CA SER A 3 11.01 18.06 21.87
C SER A 3 9.56 17.83 21.45
N ASN A 4 8.60 18.52 22.08
CA ASN A 4 7.19 18.48 21.70
C ASN A 4 7.02 18.94 20.25
N GLY A 5 6.73 18.02 19.32
CA GLY A 5 6.38 18.34 17.93
C GLY A 5 6.99 17.44 16.85
N VAL A 6 7.89 16.50 17.19
CA VAL A 6 8.48 15.58 16.21
C VAL A 6 8.02 14.16 16.49
N ILE A 7 7.40 13.52 15.49
CA ILE A 7 7.04 12.09 15.50
C ILE A 7 8.03 11.35 14.60
N ILE A 8 8.63 10.29 15.11
CA ILE A 8 9.54 9.43 14.36
C ILE A 8 8.79 8.15 13.97
N LEU A 9 8.72 7.87 12.67
CA LEU A 9 8.15 6.65 12.11
C LEU A 9 9.29 5.80 11.55
N ASN A 10 9.63 4.70 12.23
CA ASN A 10 10.78 3.87 11.86
C ASN A 10 10.45 2.84 10.75
N ASP A 11 9.19 2.40 10.66
CA ASP A 11 8.75 1.33 9.75
C ASP A 11 7.87 1.86 8.60
N VAL A 12 8.04 3.14 8.27
CA VAL A 12 7.31 3.78 7.16
C VAL A 12 8.32 4.42 6.24
N SER A 13 8.32 4.00 4.97
CA SER A 13 9.19 4.61 3.97
C SER A 13 8.80 6.07 3.70
N SER A 14 9.78 6.91 3.39
CA SER A 14 9.54 8.32 3.07
C SER A 14 8.62 8.48 1.85
N GLU A 15 8.72 7.57 0.88
CA GLU A 15 7.86 7.54 -0.30
C GLU A 15 6.41 7.20 0.07
N GLY A 16 6.20 6.15 0.86
CA GLY A 16 4.87 5.75 1.34
C GLY A 16 4.23 6.86 2.16
N MET A 17 4.97 7.48 3.09
CA MET A 17 4.46 8.60 3.89
C MET A 17 4.10 9.81 3.01
N ARG A 18 4.93 10.14 2.01
CA ARG A 18 4.64 11.25 1.10
C ARG A 18 3.32 11.01 0.35
N ALA A 19 3.11 9.80 -0.15
CA ALA A 19 1.89 9.43 -0.86
C ALA A 19 0.65 9.53 0.06
N LEU A 20 0.75 9.10 1.32
CA LEU A 20 -0.35 9.21 2.28
C LEU A 20 -0.67 10.65 2.67
N ILE A 21 0.35 11.51 2.81
CA ILE A 21 0.14 12.94 3.04
C ILE A 21 -0.58 13.55 1.85
N GLU A 22 -0.11 13.30 0.63
CA GLU A 22 -0.77 13.79 -0.59
C GLU A 22 -2.22 13.31 -0.68
N TYR A 23 -2.46 12.02 -0.41
CA TYR A 23 -3.81 11.46 -0.33
C TYR A 23 -4.67 12.18 0.72
N THR A 24 -4.14 12.46 1.91
CA THR A 24 -4.89 13.13 2.97
C THR A 24 -5.39 14.51 2.55
N TYR A 25 -4.63 15.24 1.73
CA TYR A 25 -4.98 16.58 1.28
C TYR A 25 -5.78 16.61 -0.04
N THR A 26 -5.68 15.58 -0.88
CA THR A 26 -6.23 15.60 -2.23
C THR A 26 -7.28 14.52 -2.49
N SER A 27 -7.40 13.55 -1.57
CA SER A 27 -8.15 12.30 -1.73
C SER A 27 -7.74 11.51 -2.98
N ARG A 28 -6.50 11.69 -3.45
CA ARG A 28 -5.94 11.03 -4.62
C ARG A 28 -4.61 10.37 -4.27
N VAL A 29 -4.39 9.17 -4.80
CA VAL A 29 -3.13 8.43 -4.68
C VAL A 29 -2.69 7.97 -6.07
N THR A 30 -1.42 8.16 -6.39
CA THR A 30 -0.85 7.72 -7.67
C THR A 30 -0.05 6.44 -7.45
N LEU A 31 -0.47 5.36 -8.12
CA LEU A 31 0.10 4.03 -7.95
C LEU A 31 0.88 3.59 -9.20
N SER A 32 1.98 2.89 -8.98
CA SER A 32 2.80 2.22 -9.97
C SER A 32 3.34 0.91 -9.39
N LEU A 33 3.71 -0.05 -10.24
CA LEU A 33 4.37 -1.29 -9.78
C LEU A 33 5.66 -1.03 -8.97
N THR A 34 6.30 0.12 -9.16
CA THR A 34 7.52 0.50 -8.43
C THR A 34 7.27 1.12 -7.06
N ASN A 35 6.10 1.72 -6.83
CA ASN A 35 5.78 2.41 -5.57
C ASN A 35 4.76 1.66 -4.71
N ILE A 36 4.06 0.68 -5.28
CA ILE A 36 2.89 0.04 -4.67
C ILE A 36 3.20 -0.58 -3.32
N GLU A 37 4.35 -1.25 -3.16
CA GLU A 37 4.73 -1.87 -1.90
C GLU A 37 5.01 -0.82 -0.80
N ASN A 38 5.69 0.28 -1.15
CA ASN A 38 5.96 1.38 -0.22
C ASN A 38 4.66 2.02 0.27
N VAL A 39 3.72 2.27 -0.65
CA VAL A 39 2.43 2.88 -0.34
C VAL A 39 1.56 1.92 0.47
N LEU A 40 1.48 0.66 0.05
CA LEU A 40 0.68 -0.36 0.73
C LEU A 40 1.21 -0.66 2.14
N SER A 41 2.53 -0.76 2.29
CA SER A 41 3.18 -0.90 3.60
C SER A 41 2.79 0.26 4.52
N ALA A 42 3.03 1.50 4.10
CA ALA A 42 2.69 2.68 4.88
C ALA A 42 1.18 2.74 5.22
N ALA A 43 0.31 2.46 4.24
CA ALA A 43 -1.13 2.47 4.43
C ALA A 43 -1.59 1.40 5.42
N SER A 44 -0.99 0.22 5.38
CA SER A 44 -1.25 -0.86 6.33
C SER A 44 -0.80 -0.48 7.75
N HIS A 45 0.43 0.03 7.90
CA HIS A 45 0.97 0.46 9.18
C HIS A 45 0.16 1.59 9.83
N LEU A 46 -0.31 2.55 9.04
CA LEU A 46 -1.06 3.72 9.51
C LEU A 46 -2.58 3.60 9.38
N GLN A 47 -3.07 2.43 8.96
CA GLN A 47 -4.50 2.09 8.87
C GLN A 47 -5.33 2.95 7.88
N PHE A 48 -4.75 3.34 6.75
CA PHE A 48 -5.45 4.01 5.64
C PHE A 48 -6.20 2.98 4.79
N LEU A 49 -7.34 2.50 5.28
CA LEU A 49 -8.10 1.40 4.64
C LEU A 49 -8.49 1.69 3.18
N ASP A 50 -8.91 2.91 2.87
CA ASP A 50 -9.27 3.31 1.49
C ASP A 50 -8.07 3.21 0.53
N VAL A 51 -6.87 3.54 1.02
CA VAL A 51 -5.63 3.43 0.24
C VAL A 51 -5.23 1.97 0.07
N ILE A 52 -5.44 1.13 1.10
CA ILE A 52 -5.22 -0.33 1.01
C ILE A 52 -6.15 -0.93 -0.05
N GLU A 53 -7.43 -0.54 -0.08
CA GLU A 53 -8.38 -1.00 -1.09
C GLU A 53 -7.96 -0.55 -2.50
N ALA A 54 -7.57 0.72 -2.67
CA ALA A 54 -7.07 1.23 -3.94
C ALA A 54 -5.82 0.47 -4.42
N CYS A 55 -4.88 0.16 -3.52
CA CYS A 55 -3.71 -0.65 -3.82
C CYS A 55 -4.10 -2.07 -4.25
N SER A 56 -5.06 -2.69 -3.56
CA SER A 56 -5.56 -4.02 -3.91
C SER A 56 -6.21 -4.04 -5.29
N SER A 57 -7.01 -3.03 -5.64
CA SER A 57 -7.64 -2.94 -6.96
C SER A 57 -6.61 -2.71 -8.06
N TYR A 58 -5.61 -1.87 -7.82
CA TYR A 58 -4.52 -1.64 -8.77
C TYR A 58 -3.70 -2.91 -9.04
N LEU A 59 -3.33 -3.65 -7.99
CA LEU A 59 -2.60 -4.91 -8.12
C LEU A 59 -3.40 -5.95 -8.90
N GLU A 60 -4.71 -5.99 -8.72
CA GLU A 60 -5.59 -6.86 -9.48
C GLU A 60 -5.59 -6.51 -10.98
N GLU A 61 -5.71 -5.22 -11.31
CA GLU A 61 -5.75 -4.73 -12.69
C GLU A 61 -4.42 -4.95 -13.43
N GLN A 62 -3.29 -4.82 -12.73
CA GLN A 62 -1.95 -4.95 -13.32
C GLN A 62 -1.40 -6.38 -13.29
N MET A 63 -2.15 -7.33 -12.72
CA MET A 63 -1.71 -8.71 -12.62
C MET A 63 -1.63 -9.38 -14.01
N ASN A 64 -0.51 -10.06 -14.26
CA ASN A 64 -0.24 -10.81 -15.46
C ASN A 64 0.63 -12.04 -15.13
N ILE A 65 0.97 -12.83 -16.16
CA ILE A 65 1.70 -14.09 -15.96
C ILE A 65 3.12 -13.90 -15.41
N ASP A 66 3.73 -12.73 -15.64
CA ASP A 66 5.10 -12.45 -15.24
C ASP A 66 5.18 -11.97 -13.78
N ASN A 67 4.12 -11.35 -13.25
CA ASN A 67 4.09 -10.77 -11.90
C ASN A 67 3.10 -11.44 -10.92
N CYS A 68 2.36 -12.47 -11.34
CA CYS A 68 1.29 -13.06 -10.52
C CYS A 68 1.79 -13.65 -9.20
N VAL A 69 3.01 -14.19 -9.15
CA VAL A 69 3.62 -14.75 -7.94
C VAL A 69 3.93 -13.65 -6.92
N ASP A 70 4.45 -12.52 -7.38
CA ASP A 70 4.75 -11.37 -6.53
C ASP A 70 3.44 -10.76 -6.00
N VAL A 71 2.45 -10.59 -6.87
CA VAL A 71 1.11 -10.11 -6.49
C VAL A 71 0.46 -11.04 -5.46
N ALA A 72 0.57 -12.35 -5.62
CA ALA A 72 0.05 -13.32 -4.65
C ALA A 72 0.75 -13.21 -3.29
N THR A 73 2.07 -13.04 -3.30
CA THR A 73 2.88 -12.87 -2.09
C THR A 73 2.48 -11.58 -1.36
N ILE A 74 2.36 -10.46 -2.08
CA ILE A 74 1.90 -9.17 -1.53
C ILE A 74 0.50 -9.31 -0.95
N ALA A 75 -0.43 -9.95 -1.68
CA ALA A 75 -1.79 -10.20 -1.20
C ALA A 75 -1.78 -11.01 0.11
N GLU A 76 -0.89 -12.01 0.21
CA GLU A 76 -0.68 -12.80 1.41
C GLU A 76 -0.22 -11.95 2.59
N THR A 77 0.91 -11.26 2.43
CA THR A 77 1.56 -10.43 3.44
C THR A 77 0.63 -9.37 4.03
N TYR A 78 -0.13 -8.66 3.18
CA TYR A 78 -1.00 -7.56 3.60
C TYR A 78 -2.45 -8.00 3.87
N SER A 79 -2.73 -9.30 3.85
CA SER A 79 -4.08 -9.84 4.07
C SER A 79 -5.16 -9.23 3.17
N LEU A 80 -4.83 -9.03 1.88
CA LEU A 80 -5.73 -8.48 0.86
C LEU A 80 -6.77 -9.52 0.44
N ASN A 81 -7.76 -9.78 1.29
CA ASN A 81 -8.68 -10.91 1.17
C ASN A 81 -9.47 -10.94 -0.16
N SER A 82 -9.82 -9.77 -0.71
CA SER A 82 -10.51 -9.68 -2.00
C SER A 82 -9.62 -10.14 -3.15
N LEU A 83 -8.34 -9.76 -3.13
CA LEU A 83 -7.35 -10.16 -4.12
C LEU A 83 -6.97 -11.64 -3.97
N LYS A 84 -6.77 -12.13 -2.73
CA LYS A 84 -6.54 -13.57 -2.45
C LYS A 84 -7.62 -14.47 -3.03
N LYS A 85 -8.89 -14.08 -2.89
CA LYS A 85 -10.00 -14.86 -3.44
C LYS A 85 -9.90 -14.99 -4.95
N LYS A 86 -9.52 -13.94 -5.67
CA LYS A 86 -9.41 -13.95 -7.13
C LYS A 86 -8.23 -14.76 -7.65
N LEU A 87 -7.16 -14.91 -6.87
CA LEU A 87 -6.02 -15.77 -7.21
C LEU A 87 -6.33 -17.28 -7.08
N LEU A 88 -7.41 -17.66 -6.39
CA LEU A 88 -7.79 -19.05 -6.12
C LEU A 88 -8.88 -19.59 -7.07
N PHE A 89 -9.26 -18.82 -8.09
CA PHE A 89 -10.20 -19.19 -9.15
C PHE A 89 -9.59 -18.92 -10.53
#